data_AF-A0A6A1WDQ3-F1
#
_entry.id   AF-A0A6A1WDQ3-F1
#
_cell.length_a   1.000
_cell.length_b   1.000
_cell.length_c   1.000
_cell.angle_alpha   90.00
_cell.angle_beta   90.00
_cell.angle_gamma   90.00
#
_symmetry.space_group_name_H-M   'P 1'
#
loop_
_entity.id
_entity.type
_entity.pdbx_description
1 polymer ?
#
loop_
_entity_poly.entity_id
_entity_poly.type
_entity_poly.pdbx_seq_one_letter_code
_entity_poly.pdbx_strand_id
1 'polypeptide(L)'
;MSIRKGSYSYRLPAEDVLNGIDLVHNTIIASTLLGSIITFIPISREEHELLEAVQARLVVHPLTAPVLGNDHNEFRCRENPVGVPKILDGDMLTQFLELTSMQQEAILSLPLGSSETIKASLKAHSPSAISVNLVVQLLERVHYALN
;
A
#
# COMPACT_ATOMS: atom_id res chain seq x y z
N MET A 1 -27.43 22.70 -23.17
CA MET A 1 -26.02 22.83 -22.73
C MET A 1 -25.42 21.43 -22.67
N SER A 2 -24.35 21.16 -23.41
CA SER A 2 -23.64 19.88 -23.36
C SER A 2 -22.27 20.16 -22.73
N ILE A 3 -22.04 19.65 -21.53
CA ILE A 3 -20.72 19.72 -20.89
C ILE A 3 -19.87 18.61 -21.50
N ARG A 4 -18.79 18.97 -22.18
CA ARG A 4 -17.77 18.02 -22.66
C ARG A 4 -16.67 17.93 -21.60
N LYS A 5 -16.45 16.73 -21.08
CA LYS A 5 -15.38 16.44 -20.12
C LYS A 5 -14.04 16.55 -20.84
N GLY A 6 -13.23 17.54 -20.51
CA GLY A 6 -11.85 17.63 -20.98
C GLY A 6 -11.01 16.55 -20.28
N SER A 7 -10.28 15.75 -21.03
CA SER A 7 -9.27 14.84 -20.49
C SER A 7 -7.96 15.60 -20.32
N TYR A 8 -7.50 15.76 -19.09
CA TYR A 8 -6.17 16.27 -18.77
C TYR A 8 -5.27 15.08 -18.48
N SER A 9 -4.24 14.86 -19.28
CA SER A 9 -3.18 13.88 -18.99
C SER A 9 -2.01 14.64 -18.37
N TYR A 10 -1.87 14.55 -17.06
CA TYR A 10 -0.68 15.06 -16.35
C TYR A 10 0.38 13.96 -16.34
N ARG A 11 1.51 14.18 -17.02
CA ARG A 11 2.67 13.28 -16.98
C ARG A 11 3.45 13.55 -15.71
N LEU A 12 3.52 12.56 -14.82
CA LEU A 12 4.33 12.63 -13.61
C LEU A 12 5.82 12.38 -13.95
N PRO A 13 6.78 13.05 -13.28
CA PRO A 13 8.21 12.88 -13.52
C PRO A 13 8.76 11.46 -13.28
N ALA A 14 7.98 10.58 -12.62
CA ALA A 14 8.39 9.22 -12.25
C ALA A 14 7.94 8.14 -13.25
N GLU A 15 7.31 8.50 -14.37
CA GLU A 15 6.77 7.52 -15.33
C GLU A 15 7.84 6.73 -16.13
N ASP A 16 9.09 7.19 -16.20
CA ASP A 16 10.05 6.62 -17.16
C ASP A 16 10.63 5.24 -16.78
N VAL A 17 10.33 4.69 -15.60
CA VAL A 17 10.93 3.41 -15.14
C VAL A 17 9.91 2.29 -14.91
N LEU A 18 8.65 2.62 -14.63
CA LEU A 18 7.58 1.63 -14.44
C LEU A 18 6.46 2.00 -15.40
N ASN A 19 6.31 1.23 -16.48
CA ASN A 19 5.24 1.31 -17.47
C ASN A 19 3.99 1.95 -16.83
N GLY A 20 3.60 3.13 -17.32
CA GLY A 20 2.41 3.85 -16.88
C GLY A 20 1.17 2.97 -17.07
N ILE A 21 0.83 2.22 -16.02
CA ILE A 21 -0.39 1.44 -15.98
C ILE A 21 -1.50 2.43 -15.74
N ASP A 22 -2.54 2.27 -16.55
CA ASP A 22 -3.79 3.00 -16.62
C ASP A 22 -4.63 2.83 -15.33
N LEU A 23 -4.05 3.12 -14.16
CA LEU A 23 -4.66 2.94 -12.84
C LEU A 23 -6.04 3.64 -12.76
N VAL A 24 -6.21 4.74 -13.49
CA VAL A 24 -7.43 5.55 -13.52
C VAL A 24 -8.63 4.80 -14.12
N HIS A 25 -8.41 3.81 -14.98
CA HIS A 25 -9.50 3.19 -15.75
C HIS A 25 -10.30 2.12 -14.99
N ASN A 26 -9.88 1.70 -13.80
CA ASN A 26 -10.55 0.66 -13.01
C ASN A 26 -10.63 0.99 -11.50
N THR A 27 -10.60 2.27 -11.15
CA THR A 27 -10.73 2.71 -9.76
C THR A 27 -12.20 2.77 -9.34
N ILE A 28 -12.52 2.22 -8.16
CA ILE A 28 -13.86 2.31 -7.57
C ILE A 28 -13.84 3.41 -6.51
N ILE A 29 -14.67 4.42 -6.67
CA ILE A 29 -14.86 5.48 -5.68
C ILE A 29 -16.21 5.26 -5.01
N ALA A 30 -16.22 5.17 -3.69
CA ALA A 30 -17.41 5.00 -2.87
C ALA A 30 -17.48 6.05 -1.78
N SER A 31 -18.69 6.40 -1.35
CA SER A 31 -18.91 7.22 -0.17
C SER A 31 -19.53 6.40 0.95
N THR A 32 -19.19 6.72 2.20
CA THR A 32 -19.78 6.10 3.38
C THR A 32 -20.96 6.93 3.89
N LEU A 33 -21.81 6.32 4.72
CA LEU A 33 -22.91 7.02 5.40
C LEU A 33 -22.44 8.13 6.35
N LEU A 34 -21.19 8.05 6.82
CA LEU A 34 -20.57 9.08 7.65
C LEU A 34 -19.91 10.21 6.83
N GLY A 35 -20.02 10.17 5.51
CA GLY A 35 -19.55 11.23 4.62
C GLY A 35 -18.07 11.11 4.20
N SER A 36 -17.38 10.03 4.53
CA SER A 36 -16.03 9.77 4.02
C SER A 36 -16.07 9.23 2.59
N ILE A 37 -15.03 9.54 1.81
CA ILE A 37 -14.81 9.01 0.46
C ILE A 37 -13.71 7.96 0.54
N ILE A 38 -13.97 6.78 -0.03
CA ILE A 38 -13.03 5.66 -0.08
C ILE A 38 -12.77 5.35 -1.55
N THR A 39 -11.49 5.13 -1.87
CA THR A 39 -11.04 4.82 -3.23
C THR A 39 -10.35 3.46 -3.24
N PHE A 40 -10.84 2.53 -4.05
CA PHE A 40 -10.22 1.23 -4.29
C PHE A 40 -9.44 1.27 -5.59
N ILE A 41 -8.14 1.03 -5.49
CA ILE A 41 -7.21 1.09 -6.61
C ILE A 41 -6.71 -0.32 -6.91
N PRO A 42 -6.84 -0.80 -8.16
CA PRO A 42 -6.23 -2.05 -8.56
C PRO A 42 -4.70 -1.87 -8.65
N ILE A 43 -3.96 -2.82 -8.08
CA ILE A 43 -2.50 -2.90 -8.18
C ILE A 43 -2.09 -4.27 -8.70
N SER A 44 -0.87 -4.38 -9.22
CA SER A 44 -0.33 -5.68 -9.62
C SER A 44 -0.06 -6.57 -8.41
N ARG A 45 0.07 -7.87 -8.65
CA ARG A 45 0.33 -8.85 -7.58
C ARG A 45 1.69 -8.61 -6.92
N GLU A 46 2.69 -8.27 -7.72
CA GLU A 46 4.05 -8.02 -7.26
C GLU A 46 4.12 -6.76 -6.36
N GLU A 47 3.38 -5.71 -6.74
CA GLU A 47 3.22 -4.50 -5.93
C GLU A 47 2.45 -4.79 -4.64
N HIS A 48 1.42 -5.63 -4.70
CA HIS A 48 0.63 -6.04 -3.53
C HIS A 48 1.49 -6.79 -2.51
N GLU A 49 2.24 -7.81 -2.94
CA GLU A 49 3.11 -8.61 -2.05
C GLU A 49 4.20 -7.74 -1.40
N LEU A 50 4.75 -6.78 -2.15
CA LEU A 50 5.72 -5.81 -1.61
C LEU A 50 5.10 -4.92 -0.54
N LEU A 51 3.96 -4.29 -0.84
CA LEU A 51 3.29 -3.36 0.08
C LEU A 51 2.72 -4.09 1.30
N GLU A 52 2.31 -5.35 1.17
CA GLU A 52 1.90 -6.18 2.30
C GLU A 52 3.05 -6.36 3.31
N ALA A 53 4.27 -6.63 2.83
CA ALA A 53 5.45 -6.74 3.68
C ALA A 53 5.80 -5.41 4.37
N VAL A 54 5.60 -4.28 3.68
CA VAL A 54 5.80 -2.93 4.26
C VAL A 54 4.76 -2.65 5.33
N GLN A 55 3.48 -2.92 5.06
CA GLN A 55 2.39 -2.76 6.03
C GLN A 55 2.61 -3.59 7.28
N ALA A 56 3.04 -4.85 7.14
CA ALA A 56 3.34 -5.73 8.27
C ALA A 56 4.41 -5.14 9.21
N ARG A 57 5.39 -4.40 8.67
CA ARG A 57 6.41 -3.70 9.46
C ARG A 57 5.89 -2.42 10.09
N LEU A 58 5.09 -1.65 9.35
CA LEU A 58 4.51 -0.38 9.83
C LEU A 58 3.60 -0.59 11.05
N VAL A 59 2.77 -1.64 11.03
CA VAL A 59 1.85 -1.94 12.14
C VAL A 59 2.57 -2.17 13.47
N VAL A 60 3.79 -2.74 13.42
CA VAL A 60 4.58 -3.10 14.60
C VAL A 60 5.54 -1.99 15.02
N HIS A 61 5.98 -1.16 14.08
CA HIS A 61 7.01 -0.17 14.35
C HIS A 61 6.52 0.94 15.31
N PRO A 62 7.25 1.30 16.37
CA PRO A 62 6.75 2.21 17.42
C PRO A 62 6.26 3.58 16.95
N LEU A 63 6.79 4.08 15.82
CA LEU A 63 6.39 5.39 15.28
C LEU A 63 5.04 5.37 14.53
N THR A 64 4.64 4.20 14.04
CA THR A 64 3.46 4.01 13.18
C THR A 64 2.44 3.03 13.79
N ALA A 65 2.81 2.40 14.90
CA ALA A 65 1.95 1.50 15.64
C ALA A 65 0.68 2.22 16.14
N PRO A 66 -0.47 1.52 16.20
CA PRO A 66 -1.71 2.09 16.71
C PRO A 66 -1.54 2.69 18.11
N VAL A 67 -1.91 3.97 18.28
CA VAL A 67 -1.70 4.75 19.52
C VAL A 67 -2.31 4.08 20.75
N LEU A 68 -3.44 3.41 20.59
CA LEU A 68 -4.17 2.72 21.67
C LEU A 68 -3.77 1.25 21.85
N GLY A 69 -2.80 0.75 21.08
CA GLY A 69 -2.39 -0.66 21.10
C GLY A 69 -3.42 -1.62 20.48
N ASN A 70 -4.34 -1.10 19.67
CA ASN A 70 -5.30 -1.93 18.93
C ASN A 70 -4.58 -2.83 17.92
N ASP A 71 -5.08 -4.07 17.74
CA ASP A 71 -4.60 -4.91 16.64
C ASP A 71 -5.15 -4.39 15.31
N HIS A 72 -4.24 -4.02 14.39
CA HIS A 72 -4.58 -3.55 13.05
C HIS A 72 -5.34 -4.63 12.26
N ASN A 73 -4.90 -5.88 12.39
CA ASN A 73 -5.48 -6.98 11.65
C ASN A 73 -6.92 -7.26 12.10
N GLU A 74 -7.16 -7.29 13.41
CA GLU A 74 -8.51 -7.36 13.97
C GLU A 74 -9.38 -6.19 13.48
N PHE A 75 -8.88 -4.95 13.53
CA PHE A 75 -9.64 -3.77 13.10
C PHE A 75 -10.07 -3.84 11.62
N ARG A 76 -9.17 -4.26 10.72
CA ARG A 76 -9.45 -4.33 9.28
C ARG A 76 -10.18 -5.60 8.85
N CYS A 77 -10.15 -6.67 9.64
CA CYS A 77 -10.80 -7.95 9.30
C CYS A 77 -12.09 -8.22 10.09
N ARG A 78 -12.46 -7.34 11.04
CA ARG A 78 -13.67 -7.52 11.84
C ARG A 78 -14.89 -7.71 10.93
N GLU A 79 -15.66 -8.76 11.18
CA GLU A 79 -16.87 -9.15 10.43
C GLU A 79 -16.64 -9.55 8.96
N ASN A 80 -15.39 -9.64 8.49
CA ASN A 80 -15.10 -10.11 7.15
C ASN A 80 -15.24 -11.65 7.08
N PRO A 81 -15.94 -12.21 6.07
CA PRO A 81 -16.03 -13.66 5.92
C PRO A 81 -14.65 -14.32 5.80
N VAL A 82 -14.52 -15.53 6.36
CA VAL A 82 -13.28 -16.32 6.26
C VAL A 82 -12.97 -16.59 4.78
N GLY A 83 -11.76 -16.24 4.36
CA GLY A 83 -11.27 -16.50 2.99
C GLY A 83 -11.37 -15.30 2.03
N VAL A 84 -11.87 -14.14 2.48
CA VAL A 84 -11.80 -12.91 1.67
C VAL A 84 -10.35 -12.41 1.63
N PRO A 85 -9.80 -12.13 0.42
CA PRO A 85 -8.46 -11.57 0.28
C PRO A 85 -8.34 -10.24 1.04
N LYS A 86 -7.22 -10.05 1.75
CA LYS A 86 -6.98 -8.82 2.50
C LYS A 86 -6.65 -7.67 1.54
N ILE A 87 -7.44 -6.61 1.67
CA ILE A 87 -7.17 -5.32 1.02
C ILE A 87 -6.06 -4.63 1.82
N LEU A 88 -5.12 -4.00 1.11
CA LEU A 88 -4.10 -3.18 1.74
C LEU A 88 -4.71 -1.90 2.31
N ASP A 89 -4.18 -1.48 3.46
CA ASP A 89 -4.61 -0.28 4.15
C ASP A 89 -3.82 0.92 3.63
N GLY A 90 -4.48 1.72 2.78
CA GLY A 90 -3.91 2.93 2.21
C GLY A 90 -3.45 3.92 3.27
N ASP A 91 -4.24 4.13 4.33
CA ASP A 91 -3.93 5.10 5.39
C ASP A 91 -2.70 4.67 6.20
N MET A 92 -2.55 3.35 6.42
CA MET A 92 -1.37 2.80 7.08
C MET A 92 -0.13 2.96 6.19
N LEU A 93 -0.26 2.65 4.90
CA LEU A 93 0.85 2.74 3.95
C LEU A 93 1.31 4.18 3.69
N THR A 94 0.39 5.16 3.67
CA THR A 94 0.73 6.57 3.49
C THR A 94 1.58 7.13 4.63
N GLN A 95 1.46 6.59 5.84
CA GLN A 95 2.34 6.99 6.96
C GLN A 95 3.82 6.79 6.61
N PHE A 96 4.16 5.81 5.76
CA PHE A 96 5.54 5.62 5.32
C PHE A 96 6.11 6.83 4.59
N LEU A 97 5.28 7.55 3.81
CA LEU A 97 5.68 8.77 3.09
C LEU A 97 5.92 9.95 4.03
N GLU A 98 5.33 9.95 5.22
CA GLU A 98 5.50 11.01 6.23
C GLU A 98 6.79 10.85 7.06
N LEU A 99 7.44 9.69 6.97
CA LEU A 99 8.65 9.39 7.71
C LEU A 99 9.91 9.93 7.03
N THR A 100 10.92 10.23 7.83
CA THR A 100 12.26 10.59 7.32
C THR A 100 12.94 9.38 6.67
N SER A 101 13.88 9.61 5.75
CA SER A 101 14.63 8.54 5.07
C SER A 101 15.28 7.55 6.05
N MET A 102 15.86 8.04 7.15
CA MET A 102 16.45 7.20 8.19
C MET A 102 15.40 6.30 8.87
N GLN A 103 14.19 6.81 9.10
CA GLN A 103 13.10 6.02 9.70
C GLN A 103 12.54 4.99 8.71
N GLN A 104 12.43 5.33 7.43
CA GLN A 104 12.03 4.41 6.38
C GLN A 104 12.99 3.22 6.27
N GLU A 105 14.30 3.48 6.27
CA GLU A 105 15.33 2.44 6.30
C GLU A 105 15.24 1.57 7.56
N ALA A 106 15.01 2.18 8.72
CA ALA A 106 14.85 1.47 9.99
C ALA A 106 13.64 0.52 9.96
N ILE A 107 12.52 0.94 9.36
CA ILE A 107 11.33 0.10 9.22
C ILE A 107 11.57 -1.05 8.27
N LEU A 108 12.18 -0.80 7.10
CA LEU A 108 12.42 -1.85 6.10
C LEU A 108 13.49 -2.85 6.53
N SER A 109 14.41 -2.45 7.41
CA SER A 109 15.40 -3.35 8.02
C SER A 109 14.85 -4.19 9.18
N LEU A 110 13.63 -3.89 9.65
CA LEU A 110 12.99 -4.69 10.70
C LEU A 110 12.74 -6.11 10.18
N PRO A 111 13.26 -7.15 10.87
CA PRO A 111 12.99 -8.53 10.49
C PRO A 111 11.49 -8.79 10.70
N LEU A 112 10.81 -9.25 9.65
CA LEU A 112 9.47 -9.79 9.82
C LEU A 112 9.61 -11.03 10.70
N GLY A 113 9.07 -10.98 11.91
CA GLY A 113 8.90 -12.18 12.74
C GLY A 113 8.22 -13.24 11.89
N SER A 114 8.78 -14.45 11.88
CA SER A 114 8.37 -15.57 11.04
C SER A 114 6.85 -15.79 11.10
N SER A 115 6.13 -15.33 10.08
CA SER A 115 4.77 -15.80 9.83
C SER A 115 4.88 -17.20 9.21
N GLU A 116 5.22 -18.18 10.05
CA GLU A 116 4.97 -19.57 9.75
C GLU A 116 3.45 -19.75 9.70
N THR A 117 2.88 -19.84 8.51
CA THR A 117 2.06 -20.97 8.04
C THR A 117 1.62 -20.66 6.61
N ILE A 118 2.24 -21.33 5.63
CA ILE A 118 1.65 -22.05 4.48
C ILE A 118 2.70 -22.13 3.35
N LYS A 119 3.37 -23.28 3.33
CA LYS A 119 3.90 -24.03 2.18
C LYS A 119 5.10 -23.46 1.40
N ALA A 120 6.26 -23.90 1.88
CA ALA A 120 7.35 -24.50 1.13
C ALA A 120 7.11 -24.77 -0.37
N SER A 121 7.81 -24.00 -1.20
CA SER A 121 8.66 -24.47 -2.30
C SER A 121 8.95 -23.26 -3.16
N LEU A 122 10.16 -22.71 -3.03
CA LEU A 122 10.95 -22.10 -4.08
C LEU A 122 12.20 -21.56 -3.38
N LYS A 123 13.34 -22.16 -3.74
CA LYS A 123 14.74 -21.73 -3.55
C LYS A 123 14.97 -20.57 -2.59
N ALA A 124 15.87 -20.82 -1.64
CA ALA A 124 16.71 -19.84 -0.95
C ALA A 124 17.05 -18.64 -1.86
N HIS A 125 16.24 -17.60 -1.77
CA HIS A 125 16.62 -16.25 -2.11
C HIS A 125 16.63 -15.55 -0.78
N SER A 126 17.82 -15.17 -0.33
CA SER A 126 18.03 -14.09 0.63
C SER A 126 16.92 -13.04 0.49
N PRO A 127 16.34 -12.51 1.59
CA PRO A 127 15.37 -11.43 1.46
C PRO A 127 16.14 -10.29 0.78
N SER A 128 15.90 -10.10 -0.51
CA SER A 128 16.37 -8.95 -1.26
C SER A 128 15.92 -7.76 -0.43
N ALA A 129 16.88 -7.03 0.15
CA ALA A 129 16.57 -5.87 0.97
C ALA A 129 15.57 -5.01 0.20
N ILE A 130 14.39 -4.80 0.78
CA ILE A 130 13.34 -4.03 0.13
C ILE A 130 13.90 -2.62 -0.05
N SER A 131 14.03 -2.20 -1.31
CA SER A 131 14.59 -0.89 -1.65
C SER A 131 13.62 0.20 -1.23
N VAL A 132 14.05 1.12 -0.35
CA VAL A 132 13.28 2.29 0.08
C VAL A 132 12.76 3.04 -1.14
N ASN A 133 13.62 3.30 -2.11
CA ASN A 133 13.28 4.08 -3.30
C ASN A 133 12.14 3.45 -4.11
N LEU A 134 12.12 2.12 -4.22
CA LEU A 134 11.06 1.42 -4.94
C LEU A 134 9.73 1.57 -4.19
N VAL A 135 9.73 1.41 -2.87
CA VAL A 135 8.52 1.58 -2.03
C VAL A 135 8.00 3.01 -2.10
N VAL A 136 8.89 4.00 -1.96
CA VAL A 136 8.52 5.43 -2.05
C VAL A 136 7.93 5.74 -3.42
N GLN A 137 8.62 5.38 -4.51
CA GLN A 137 8.12 5.63 -5.87
C GLN A 137 6.76 5.00 -6.13
N LEU A 138 6.56 3.76 -5.66
CA LEU A 138 5.29 3.06 -5.80
C LEU A 138 4.17 3.77 -5.03
N LEU A 139 4.42 4.14 -3.77
CA LEU A 139 3.45 4.82 -2.93
C LEU A 139 3.15 6.24 -3.43
N GLU A 140 4.15 6.98 -3.86
CA GLU A 140 3.99 8.29 -4.49
C GLU A 140 3.15 8.17 -5.77
N ARG A 141 3.43 7.19 -6.64
CA ARG A 141 2.64 6.96 -7.86
C ARG A 141 1.17 6.70 -7.53
N VAL A 142 0.89 5.89 -6.50
CA VAL A 142 -0.48 5.62 -6.05
C VAL A 142 -1.12 6.88 -5.45
N HIS A 143 -0.38 7.63 -4.63
CA HIS A 143 -0.86 8.85 -3.98
C HIS A 143 -1.15 9.97 -4.99
N TYR A 144 -0.29 10.16 -5.99
CA TYR A 144 -0.51 11.15 -7.05
C TYR A 144 -1.60 10.74 -8.04
N ALA A 145 -1.90 9.44 -8.20
CA ALA A 145 -3.03 9.01 -9.01
C ALA A 145 -4.40 9.34 -8.36
N LEU A 146 -4.41 9.66 -7.06
CA LEU A 146 -5.60 9.98 -6.29
C LEU A 146 -5.91 11.48 -6.18
N ASN A 147 -4.90 12.35 -6.33
CA ASN A 147 -4.97 13.80 -6.12
C ASN A 147 -4.90 14.57 -7.44
#